data_AF-A0A167H750-F1
#
_entry.id   AF-A0A167H750-F1
#
_cell.length_a   1.000
_cell.length_b   1.000
_cell.length_c   1.000
_cell.angle_alpha   90.00
_cell.angle_beta   90.00
_cell.angle_gamma   90.00
#
_symmetry.space_group_name_H-M   'P 1'
#
loop_
_entity.id
_entity.type
_entity.pdbx_description
1 polymer ?
#
loop_
_entity_poly.entity_id
_entity_poly.type
_entity_poly.pdbx_seq_one_letter_code
_entity_poly.pdbx_strand_id
1 'polypeptide(L)'
;MYTDETQQDFIISVFPTRASMPDVIFFDNNCNLRRHLEKRAEDVREHFEHTTLVVDAFHWAGKHQQGGDEYCSKFCNPASYPDLYDETKPNKWLFNSSVCEQTNTWVRKFAAQTREMTAVQFEFFPDEVIKAHNEHIIVELHRGQHFPHQIPASALE
;
A
#
# COMPACT_ATOMS: atom_id res chain seq x y z
N MET A 1 9.84 -14.31 15.84
CA MET A 1 8.69 -15.15 15.46
C MET A 1 7.58 -14.18 15.12
N TYR A 2 7.45 -13.79 13.86
CA TYR A 2 6.26 -13.05 13.43
C TYR A 2 5.12 -14.05 13.42
N THR A 3 4.09 -13.79 14.22
CA THR A 3 2.83 -14.52 14.17
C THR A 3 2.31 -14.49 12.74
N ASP A 4 1.66 -15.57 12.33
CA ASP A 4 1.09 -15.80 10.99
C ASP A 4 -0.13 -14.89 10.77
N GLU A 5 0.10 -13.58 10.86
CA GLU A 5 -0.88 -12.53 10.69
C GLU A 5 -1.19 -12.45 9.20
N THR A 6 -2.44 -12.75 8.85
CA THR A 6 -2.84 -12.71 7.45
C THR A 6 -2.79 -11.26 6.96
N GLN A 7 -2.59 -11.05 5.66
CA GLN A 7 -2.60 -9.71 5.06
C GLN A 7 -3.88 -8.91 5.43
N GLN A 8 -5.00 -9.62 5.58
CA GLN A 8 -6.26 -9.07 6.09
C GLN A 8 -6.12 -8.55 7.52
N ASP A 9 -5.58 -9.35 8.44
CA ASP A 9 -5.47 -8.98 9.86
C ASP A 9 -4.55 -7.77 10.03
N PHE A 10 -3.45 -7.73 9.27
CA PHE A 10 -2.59 -6.55 9.22
C PHE A 10 -3.34 -5.30 8.76
N ILE A 11 -4.10 -5.37 7.65
CA ILE A 11 -4.86 -4.22 7.15
C ILE A 11 -5.91 -3.77 8.17
N ILE A 12 -6.62 -4.69 8.82
CA ILE A 12 -7.59 -4.36 9.88
C ILE A 12 -6.88 -3.72 11.09
N SER A 13 -5.68 -4.15 11.44
CA SER A 13 -4.92 -3.54 12.54
C SER A 13 -4.54 -2.09 12.26
N VAL A 14 -4.27 -1.75 10.99
CA VAL A 14 -3.90 -0.39 10.54
C VAL A 14 -5.15 0.47 10.34
N PHE A 15 -6.22 -0.11 9.81
CA PHE A 15 -7.48 0.54 9.51
C PHE A 15 -8.62 -0.18 10.25
N PRO A 16 -8.78 0.07 11.57
CA PRO A 16 -9.66 -0.72 12.44
C PRO A 16 -11.15 -0.47 12.22
N THR A 17 -11.53 0.61 11.51
CA THR A 17 -12.93 0.93 11.20
C THR A 17 -13.15 1.04 9.70
N ARG A 18 -14.39 0.85 9.23
CA ARG A 18 -14.74 1.08 7.82
C ARG A 18 -14.45 2.51 7.37
N ALA A 19 -14.63 3.48 8.27
CA ALA A 19 -14.33 4.88 7.99
C ALA A 19 -12.82 5.14 7.80
N SER A 20 -11.97 4.35 8.46
CA SER A 20 -10.50 4.44 8.31
C SER A 20 -9.96 3.78 7.04
N MET A 21 -10.74 2.90 6.40
CA MET A 21 -10.30 2.17 5.22
C MET A 21 -10.11 3.13 4.03
N PRO A 22 -9.00 3.00 3.27
CA PRO A 22 -8.81 3.80 2.07
C PRO A 22 -9.73 3.32 0.93
N ASP A 23 -10.05 4.23 0.00
CA ASP A 23 -10.81 3.89 -1.21
C ASP A 23 -10.06 2.91 -2.12
N VAL A 24 -8.72 2.92 -2.07
CA VAL A 24 -7.86 2.10 -2.93
C VAL A 24 -6.67 1.58 -2.15
N ILE A 25 -6.38 0.28 -2.25
CA ILE A 25 -5.14 -0.34 -1.77
C ILE A 25 -4.38 -0.91 -2.96
N PHE A 26 -3.10 -0.53 -3.08
CA PHE A 26 -2.15 -1.14 -4.01
C PHE A 26 -1.32 -2.19 -3.30
N PHE A 27 -1.16 -3.35 -3.94
CA PHE A 27 -0.36 -4.44 -3.38
C PHE A 27 0.03 -5.46 -4.44
N ASP A 28 1.24 -6.02 -4.37
CA ASP A 28 1.80 -6.91 -5.40
C ASP A 28 0.89 -8.10 -5.74
N ASN A 29 0.24 -8.69 -4.74
CA ASN A 29 -0.58 -9.89 -4.92
C ASN A 29 -2.02 -9.70 -4.43
N ASN A 30 -2.58 -8.49 -4.61
CA ASN A 30 -3.94 -8.16 -4.18
C ASN A 30 -5.03 -9.11 -4.71
N CYS A 31 -4.79 -9.76 -5.85
CA CYS A 31 -5.69 -10.81 -6.33
C CYS A 31 -5.85 -11.98 -5.34
N ASN A 32 -4.80 -12.35 -4.61
CA ASN A 32 -4.85 -13.39 -3.58
C ASN A 32 -5.61 -12.91 -2.35
N LEU A 33 -5.35 -11.68 -1.88
CA LEU A 33 -6.10 -11.08 -0.78
C LEU A 33 -7.59 -11.02 -1.12
N ARG A 34 -7.95 -10.56 -2.32
CA ARG A 34 -9.35 -10.50 -2.75
C ARG A 34 -10.02 -11.88 -2.77
N ARG A 35 -9.36 -12.90 -3.32
CA ARG A 35 -9.88 -14.30 -3.29
C ARG A 35 -9.99 -14.86 -1.88
N HIS A 36 -9.09 -14.46 -0.98
CA HIS A 36 -9.15 -14.82 0.42
C HIS A 36 -10.39 -14.21 1.06
N LEU A 37 -10.59 -12.89 0.90
CA LEU A 37 -11.73 -12.12 1.44
C LEU A 37 -13.08 -12.66 0.98
N GLU A 38 -13.22 -13.09 -0.28
CA GLU A 38 -14.46 -13.70 -0.80
C GLU A 38 -14.95 -14.90 0.02
N LYS A 39 -14.05 -15.57 0.75
CA LYS A 39 -14.33 -16.76 1.58
C LYS A 39 -14.40 -16.45 3.08
N ARG A 40 -14.31 -15.19 3.47
CA ARG A 40 -14.33 -14.76 4.88
C ARG A 40 -15.76 -14.53 5.37
N ALA A 41 -15.87 -14.39 6.68
CA ALA A 41 -17.12 -14.03 7.33
C ALA A 41 -17.62 -12.66 6.82
N GLU A 42 -18.93 -12.44 6.93
CA GLU A 42 -19.60 -11.27 6.38
C GLU A 42 -19.07 -9.96 6.96
N ASP A 43 -18.89 -9.88 8.27
CA ASP A 43 -18.30 -8.75 8.98
C ASP A 43 -16.93 -8.33 8.41
N VAL A 44 -16.07 -9.31 8.12
CA VAL A 44 -14.76 -9.07 7.50
C VAL A 44 -14.93 -8.56 6.07
N ARG A 45 -15.83 -9.14 5.27
CA ARG A 45 -16.05 -8.69 3.88
C ARG A 45 -16.59 -7.27 3.83
N GLU A 46 -17.54 -6.95 4.71
CA GLU A 46 -18.11 -5.61 4.83
C GLU A 46 -17.07 -4.57 5.27
N HIS A 47 -16.02 -4.97 6.01
CA HIS A 47 -14.91 -4.08 6.35
C HIS A 47 -14.15 -3.56 5.11
N PHE A 48 -14.10 -4.34 4.03
CA PHE A 48 -13.38 -4.01 2.79
C PHE A 48 -14.32 -3.59 1.65
N GLU A 49 -15.63 -3.49 1.88
CA GLU A 49 -16.65 -3.35 0.83
C GLU A 49 -16.42 -2.13 -0.09
N HIS A 50 -15.92 -1.03 0.48
CA HIS A 50 -15.69 0.22 -0.25
C HIS A 50 -14.24 0.40 -0.72
N THR A 51 -13.38 -0.59 -0.46
CA THR A 51 -11.96 -0.52 -0.83
C THR A 51 -11.69 -1.29 -2.11
N THR A 52 -11.21 -0.58 -3.12
CA THR A 52 -10.73 -1.15 -4.37
C THR A 52 -9.36 -1.81 -4.16
N LEU A 53 -9.28 -3.12 -4.41
CA LEU A 53 -8.05 -3.91 -4.29
C LEU A 53 -7.40 -4.13 -5.67
N VAL A 54 -6.41 -3.30 -6.00
CA VAL A 54 -5.66 -3.37 -7.26
C VAL A 54 -4.24 -3.88 -7.07
N VAL A 55 -3.74 -4.60 -8.07
CA VAL A 55 -2.33 -4.98 -8.10
C VAL A 55 -1.47 -3.77 -8.46
N ASP A 56 -0.28 -3.67 -7.87
CA ASP A 56 0.72 -2.67 -8.28
C ASP A 56 0.91 -2.71 -9.82
N ALA A 57 0.99 -1.53 -10.46
CA ALA A 57 0.95 -1.45 -11.91
C ALA A 57 2.16 -2.12 -12.58
N PHE A 58 3.34 -2.05 -11.94
CA PHE A 58 4.55 -2.71 -12.45
C PHE A 58 4.43 -4.23 -12.32
N HIS A 59 3.99 -4.72 -11.16
CA HIS A 59 3.73 -6.14 -10.93
C HIS A 59 2.64 -6.70 -11.81
N TRP A 60 1.59 -5.92 -12.07
CA TRP A 60 0.51 -6.31 -12.96
C TRP A 60 1.05 -6.55 -14.37
N ALA A 61 1.73 -5.57 -14.96
CA ALA A 61 2.27 -5.67 -16.32
C ALA A 61 3.39 -6.71 -16.46
N GLY A 62 4.24 -6.84 -15.44
CA GLY A 62 5.43 -7.70 -15.48
C GLY A 62 5.17 -9.16 -15.11
N LYS A 63 4.18 -9.47 -14.27
CA LYS A 63 3.95 -10.82 -13.73
C LYS A 63 2.52 -11.29 -13.93
N HIS A 64 1.52 -10.53 -13.48
CA HIS A 64 0.14 -11.03 -13.43
C HIS A 64 -0.51 -11.10 -14.81
N GLN A 65 -0.28 -10.10 -15.66
CA GLN A 65 -0.77 -10.10 -17.03
C GLN A 65 -0.13 -11.23 -17.85
N GLN A 66 1.18 -11.41 -17.73
CA GLN A 66 1.92 -12.46 -18.44
C GLN A 66 1.57 -13.86 -17.95
N GLY A 67 1.25 -13.99 -16.66
CA GLY A 67 0.80 -15.25 -16.05
C GLY A 67 -0.60 -15.70 -16.47
N GLY A 68 -1.36 -14.87 -17.21
CA GLY A 68 -2.69 -15.23 -17.71
C GLY A 68 -3.75 -15.39 -16.63
N ASP A 69 -3.59 -14.73 -15.47
CA ASP A 69 -4.58 -14.78 -14.40
C ASP A 69 -5.81 -13.94 -14.79
N GLU A 70 -6.83 -14.59 -15.35
CA GLU A 70 -8.08 -13.97 -15.79
C GLU A 70 -8.82 -13.27 -14.64
N TYR A 71 -8.78 -13.86 -13.45
CA TYR A 71 -9.41 -13.27 -12.27
C TYR A 71 -8.69 -11.98 -11.86
N CYS A 72 -7.36 -11.98 -11.82
CA CYS A 72 -6.58 -10.78 -11.53
C CYS A 72 -6.81 -9.70 -12.60
N SER A 73 -6.89 -10.10 -13.86
CA SER A 73 -7.14 -9.19 -14.99
C SER A 73 -8.52 -8.54 -14.91
N LYS A 74 -9.52 -9.30 -14.45
CA LYS A 74 -10.90 -8.82 -14.31
C LYS A 74 -11.10 -7.90 -13.11
N PHE A 75 -10.45 -8.19 -11.99
CA PHE A 75 -10.80 -7.56 -10.71
C PHE A 75 -9.72 -6.67 -10.12
N CYS A 76 -8.46 -6.92 -10.44
CA CYS A 76 -7.31 -6.27 -9.80
C CYS A 76 -6.42 -5.51 -10.79
N ASN A 77 -6.84 -5.35 -12.05
CA ASN A 77 -6.11 -4.55 -13.02
C ASN A 77 -6.27 -3.05 -12.69
N PRO A 78 -5.21 -2.34 -12.30
CA PRO A 78 -5.32 -0.91 -12.01
C PRO A 78 -5.74 -0.09 -13.23
N ALA A 79 -5.43 -0.54 -14.45
CA ALA A 79 -5.82 0.16 -15.68
C ALA A 79 -7.33 0.11 -15.98
N SER A 80 -8.08 -0.71 -15.23
CA SER A 80 -9.55 -0.77 -15.33
C SER A 80 -10.27 0.32 -14.53
N TYR A 81 -9.53 1.18 -13.80
CA TYR A 81 -10.09 2.23 -12.93
C TYR A 81 -9.64 3.61 -13.44
N PRO A 82 -10.49 4.30 -14.23
CA PRO A 82 -10.16 5.61 -14.80
C PRO A 82 -9.78 6.66 -13.74
N ASP A 83 -10.40 6.60 -12.57
CA ASP A 83 -10.17 7.51 -11.45
C ASP A 83 -8.76 7.42 -10.85
N LEU A 84 -7.95 6.43 -11.26
CA LEU A 84 -6.53 6.33 -10.88
C LEU A 84 -5.61 7.14 -11.81
N TYR A 85 -6.13 7.73 -12.88
CA TYR A 85 -5.39 8.52 -13.85
C TYR A 85 -5.65 10.01 -13.71
N ASP A 86 -4.63 10.80 -14.00
CA ASP A 86 -4.72 12.24 -14.10
C ASP A 86 -5.50 12.60 -15.37
N GLU A 87 -6.73 13.10 -15.19
CA GLU A 87 -7.59 13.52 -16.31
C GLU A 87 -6.95 14.60 -17.19
N THR A 88 -6.01 15.38 -16.63
CA THR A 88 -5.33 16.47 -17.35
C THR A 88 -4.13 15.98 -18.15
N LYS A 89 -3.64 14.75 -17.91
CA LYS A 89 -2.41 14.23 -18.53
C LYS A 89 -2.61 12.79 -19.01
N PRO A 90 -2.47 12.54 -20.32
CA PRO A 90 -2.64 11.19 -20.86
C PRO A 90 -1.64 10.22 -20.25
N ASN A 91 -2.11 9.04 -19.84
CA ASN A 91 -1.31 7.94 -19.29
C ASN A 91 -0.50 8.28 -18.03
N LYS A 92 -0.91 9.29 -17.25
CA LYS A 92 -0.27 9.63 -15.99
C LYS A 92 -1.11 9.10 -14.83
N TRP A 93 -0.52 8.26 -13.99
CA TRP A 93 -1.14 7.82 -12.74
C TRP A 93 -1.16 8.95 -11.70
N LEU A 94 -2.24 9.03 -10.93
CA LEU A 94 -2.36 9.93 -9.78
C LEU A 94 -1.51 9.44 -8.60
N PHE A 95 -1.38 8.12 -8.45
CA PHE A 95 -0.69 7.48 -7.33
C PHE A 95 0.58 6.76 -7.80
N ASN A 96 1.59 6.77 -6.93
CA ASN A 96 2.81 5.99 -7.12
C ASN A 96 2.58 4.57 -6.59
N SER A 97 2.15 3.65 -7.45
CA SER A 97 1.89 2.26 -7.07
C SER A 97 3.15 1.50 -6.62
N SER A 98 4.34 1.96 -7.02
CA SER A 98 5.63 1.37 -6.63
C SER A 98 6.31 2.09 -5.46
N VAL A 99 5.53 2.80 -4.62
CA VAL A 99 6.07 3.53 -3.47
C VAL A 99 6.76 2.60 -2.47
N CYS A 100 6.22 1.39 -2.27
CA CYS A 100 6.80 0.38 -1.38
C CYS A 100 8.19 -0.08 -1.86
N GLU A 101 8.36 -0.37 -3.15
CA GLU A 101 9.65 -0.74 -3.76
C GLU A 101 10.67 0.39 -3.65
N GLN A 102 10.22 1.63 -3.89
CA GLN A 102 11.08 2.81 -3.79
C GLN A 102 11.55 3.02 -2.35
N THR A 103 10.65 2.92 -1.37
CA THR A 103 10.97 2.98 0.06
C THR A 103 11.92 1.85 0.45
N ASN A 104 11.67 0.62 0.03
CA ASN A 104 12.56 -0.51 0.28
C ASN A 104 13.95 -0.28 -0.33
N THR A 105 14.02 0.28 -1.54
CA THR A 105 15.29 0.65 -2.18
C THR A 105 16.02 1.75 -1.42
N TRP A 106 15.27 2.70 -0.86
CA TRP A 106 15.82 3.75 0.00
C TRP A 106 16.35 3.18 1.33
N VAL A 107 15.59 2.34 2.02
CA VAL A 107 16.03 1.67 3.27
C VAL A 107 17.28 0.84 3.04
N ARG A 108 17.41 0.17 1.89
CA ARG A 108 18.61 -0.61 1.52
C ARG A 108 19.90 0.23 1.50
N LYS A 109 19.83 1.56 1.39
CA LYS A 109 21.01 2.45 1.49
C LYS A 109 21.67 2.38 2.88
N PHE A 110 20.92 1.97 3.91
CA PHE A 110 21.40 1.81 5.28
C PHE A 110 21.82 0.36 5.61
N ALA A 111 21.93 -0.52 4.61
CA ALA A 111 22.23 -1.94 4.82
C ALA A 111 23.56 -2.18 5.54
N ALA A 112 24.57 -1.33 5.31
CA ALA A 112 25.86 -1.46 5.97
C ALA A 112 25.76 -1.15 7.48
N GLN A 113 25.05 -0.08 7.86
CA GLN A 113 24.86 0.27 9.27
C GLN A 113 23.98 -0.75 9.99
N THR A 114 22.87 -1.13 9.36
CA THR A 114 21.86 -2.03 9.97
C THR A 114 22.38 -3.45 10.18
N ARG A 115 23.38 -3.89 9.42
CA ARG A 115 24.03 -5.21 9.59
C ARG A 115 24.80 -5.36 10.90
N GLU A 116 25.32 -4.26 11.44
CA GLU A 116 26.12 -4.25 12.66
C GLU A 116 25.27 -3.96 13.91
N MET A 117 23.96 -3.74 13.74
CA MET A 117 23.04 -3.42 14.83
C MET A 117 22.63 -4.68 15.60
N THR A 118 22.50 -4.53 16.91
CA THR A 118 21.74 -5.50 17.72
C THR A 118 20.27 -5.49 17.31
N ALA A 119 19.52 -6.55 17.66
CA ALA A 119 18.10 -6.65 17.35
C ALA A 119 17.30 -5.42 17.83
N VAL A 120 17.54 -4.96 19.06
CA VAL A 120 16.86 -3.79 19.64
C VAL A 120 17.17 -2.51 18.86
N GLN A 121 18.42 -2.31 18.46
CA GLN A 121 18.81 -1.17 17.63
C GLN A 121 18.20 -1.26 16.23
N PHE A 122 18.16 -2.47 15.68
CA PHE A 122 17.56 -2.72 14.37
C PHE A 122 16.04 -2.54 14.39
N GLU A 123 15.34 -2.77 15.49
CA GLU A 123 13.89 -2.49 15.55
C GLU A 123 13.63 -0.98 15.69
N PHE A 124 14.38 -0.31 16.55
CA PHE A 124 14.27 1.13 16.76
C PHE A 124 14.63 1.95 15.50
N PHE A 125 15.69 1.55 14.78
CA PHE A 125 16.22 2.36 13.69
C PHE A 125 15.24 2.54 12.52
N PRO A 126 14.64 1.50 11.90
CA PRO A 126 13.64 1.64 10.86
C PRO A 126 12.41 2.41 11.33
N ASP A 127 11.94 2.22 12.57
CA ASP A 127 10.79 2.94 13.11
C ASP A 127 11.03 4.46 13.05
N GLU A 128 12.17 4.93 13.58
CA GLU A 128 12.49 6.35 13.61
C GLU A 128 12.90 6.90 12.24
N VAL A 129 13.67 6.14 11.46
CA VAL A 129 14.18 6.59 10.16
C VAL A 129 13.07 6.67 9.12
N ILE A 130 12.08 5.77 9.15
CA ILE A 130 10.90 5.84 8.29
C ILE A 130 10.04 7.07 8.66
N LYS A 131 9.81 7.34 9.96
CA LYS A 131 9.09 8.54 10.41
C LYS A 131 9.77 9.82 9.91
N ALA A 132 11.08 9.96 10.14
CA ALA A 132 11.84 11.12 9.69
C ALA A 132 11.84 11.27 8.15
N HIS A 133 11.87 10.15 7.42
CA HIS A 133 11.78 10.18 5.96
C HIS A 133 10.41 10.64 5.47
N ASN A 134 9.33 10.16 6.09
CA ASN A 134 7.97 10.58 5.78
C ASN A 134 7.78 12.08 6.05
N GLU A 135 8.27 12.58 7.18
CA GLU A 135 8.26 14.02 7.49
C GLU A 135 9.00 14.83 6.41
N HIS A 136 10.18 14.36 5.99
CA HIS A 136 10.93 14.99 4.91
C HIS A 136 10.16 14.99 3.58
N ILE A 137 9.56 13.86 3.19
CA ILE A 137 8.73 13.75 1.99
C ILE A 137 7.57 14.75 2.03
N ILE A 138 6.88 14.85 3.18
CA ILE A 138 5.77 15.79 3.35
C ILE A 138 6.26 17.22 3.13
N VAL A 139 7.40 17.62 3.71
CA VAL A 139 7.98 18.95 3.50
C VAL A 139 8.30 19.20 2.03
N GLU A 140 8.90 18.24 1.33
CA GLU A 140 9.21 18.37 -0.11
C GLU A 140 7.94 18.46 -0.97
N LEU A 141 6.89 17.69 -0.65
CA LEU A 141 5.60 17.77 -1.32
C LEU A 141 4.98 19.16 -1.17
N HIS A 142 5.00 19.71 0.04
CA HIS A 142 4.52 21.08 0.28
C HIS A 142 5.33 22.13 -0.51
N ARG A 143 6.66 21.99 -0.58
CA ARG A 143 7.52 22.85 -1.42
C ARG A 143 7.15 22.77 -2.90
N GLY A 144 6.78 21.58 -3.36
CA GLY A 144 6.29 21.32 -4.72
C GLY A 144 4.82 21.70 -4.96
N GLN A 145 4.14 22.34 -4.01
CA GLN A 145 2.71 22.66 -4.06
C GLN A 145 1.81 21.41 -4.23
N HIS A 146 2.24 20.29 -3.67
CA HIS A 146 1.44 19.08 -3.52
C HIS A 146 0.91 19.01 -2.09
N PHE A 147 -0.39 18.71 -1.96
CA PHE A 147 -1.10 18.71 -0.69
C PHE A 147 -1.68 17.31 -0.43
N PRO A 148 -0.86 16.34 0.01
CA PRO A 148 -1.37 15.03 0.37
C PRO A 148 -2.39 15.19 1.50
N HIS A 149 -3.62 14.68 1.29
CA HIS A 149 -4.64 14.70 2.32
C HIS A 149 -4.31 13.65 3.39
N GLN A 150 -4.13 14.08 4.63
CA GLN A 150 -3.98 13.20 5.78
C GLN A 150 -5.23 13.34 6.64
N ILE A 151 -5.94 12.24 6.83
CA ILE A 151 -7.08 12.21 7.76
C ILE A 151 -6.53 11.96 9.16
N PRO A 152 -6.74 12.89 10.12
CA PRO A 152 -6.29 12.66 11.50
C PRO A 152 -6.99 11.43 12.08
N ALA A 153 -6.27 10.65 12.90
CA ALA A 153 -6.86 9.48 13.56
C ALA A 153 -8.13 9.83 14.37
N SER A 154 -8.16 11.02 14.99
CA SER A 154 -9.32 11.53 15.74
C SER A 154 -10.55 11.83 14.87
N ALA A 155 -10.40 11.87 13.54
CA ALA A 155 -11.50 12.06 12.61
C ALA A 155 -12.08 10.72 12.08
N LEU A 156 -11.52 9.59 12.51
CA LEU A 156 -11.88 8.24 12.07
C LEU A 156 -12.65 7.43 13.15
N GLU A 157 -13.00 8.09 14.27
CA GLU A 157 -13.81 7.56 15.38
C GLU A 157 -15.31 7.49 15.04
#